data_AF-A0A5J4PAE2-F1
#
_entry.id   AF-A0A5J4PAE2-F1
#
_cell.length_a   1.000
_cell.length_b   1.000
_cell.length_c   1.000
_cell.angle_alpha   90.00
_cell.angle_beta   90.00
_cell.angle_gamma   90.00
#
_symmetry.space_group_name_H-M   'P 1'
#
loop_
_entity.id
_entity.type
_entity.pdbx_description
1 polymer ?
#
loop_
_entity_poly.entity_id
_entity_poly.type
_entity_poly.pdbx_seq_one_letter_code
_entity_poly.pdbx_strand_id
1 'polypeptide(L)'
;MRSYTAQTSEIILKRIIEILADSDVEIDDTITVRETDLSDILEDLRISNFDFNCVAKLKKTLSFEGYKIIYKDSKVVKVKKEEEMAIGEIPLKYC
;
A
#
# COMPACT_ATOMS: atom_id res chain seq x y z
N MET A 1 4.75 9.03 17.74
CA MET A 1 5.37 8.57 16.47
C MET A 1 5.61 9.77 15.59
N ARG A 2 6.81 9.93 15.02
CA ARG A 2 7.04 10.93 13.97
C ARG A 2 6.53 10.34 12.67
N SER A 3 5.50 10.94 12.09
CA SER A 3 5.05 10.64 10.72
C SER A 3 5.70 11.63 9.75
N TYR A 4 5.77 11.27 8.48
CA TYR A 4 6.07 12.25 7.44
C TYR A 4 4.98 13.32 7.39
N THR A 5 5.30 14.45 6.78
CA THR A 5 4.29 15.49 6.55
C THR A 5 3.13 14.93 5.71
N ALA A 6 1.97 15.58 5.79
CA ALA A 6 0.80 15.15 5.02
C ALA A 6 1.10 15.14 3.51
N GLN A 7 1.78 16.16 3.00
CA GLN A 7 2.14 16.28 1.59
C GLN A 7 3.13 15.20 1.16
N THR A 8 4.19 14.98 1.95
CA THR A 8 5.18 13.93 1.68
C THR A 8 4.53 12.54 1.66
N SER A 9 3.66 12.26 2.64
CA SER A 9 2.93 10.99 2.69
C SER A 9 2.03 10.82 1.47
N GLU A 10 1.34 11.86 1.02
CA GLU A 10 0.46 11.80 -0.14
C GLU A 10 1.23 11.48 -1.44
N ILE A 11 2.39 12.11 -1.65
CA ILE A 11 3.25 11.83 -2.81
C ILE A 11 3.71 10.37 -2.81
N ILE A 12 4.18 9.88 -1.65
CA ILE A 12 4.60 8.49 -1.48
C ILE A 12 3.43 7.53 -1.75
N LEU A 13 2.24 7.83 -1.23
CA LEU A 13 1.06 7.00 -1.43
C LEU A 13 0.64 6.92 -2.90
N LYS A 14 0.64 8.04 -3.62
CA LYS A 14 0.33 8.05 -5.06
C LYS A 14 1.28 7.13 -5.82
N ARG A 15 2.58 7.22 -5.53
CA ARG A 15 3.57 6.36 -6.17
C ARG A 15 3.37 4.88 -5.84
N ILE A 16 3.06 4.55 -4.59
CA ILE A 16 2.75 3.17 -4.19
C ILE A 16 1.56 2.64 -4.99
N ILE A 17 0.48 3.42 -5.14
CA ILE A 17 -0.71 3.00 -5.90
C ILE A 17 -0.38 2.77 -7.38
N GLU A 18 0.42 3.65 -7.99
CA GLU A 18 0.90 3.48 -9.37
C GLU A 18 1.66 2.16 -9.54
N ILE A 19 2.60 1.87 -8.63
CA ILE A 19 3.35 0.62 -8.64
C ILE A 19 2.40 -0.57 -8.52
N LEU A 20 1.45 -0.53 -7.58
CA LEU A 20 0.49 -1.62 -7.39
C LEU A 20 -0.42 -1.85 -8.60
N ALA A 21 -0.74 -0.80 -9.36
CA ALA A 21 -1.57 -0.90 -10.55
C ALA A 21 -0.82 -1.47 -11.77
N ASP A 22 0.50 -1.24 -11.85
CA ASP A 22 1.35 -1.69 -12.97
C ASP A 22 2.05 -3.05 -12.68
N SER A 23 2.10 -3.47 -11.41
CA SER A 23 2.77 -4.70 -11.01
C SER A 23 1.96 -5.95 -11.30
N ASP A 24 2.62 -6.97 -11.85
CA ASP A 24 2.10 -8.33 -11.88
C ASP A 24 1.99 -8.93 -10.48
N VAL A 25 1.01 -9.82 -10.29
CA VAL A 25 0.86 -10.57 -9.05
C VAL A 25 1.93 -11.67 -8.93
N GLU A 26 2.50 -11.80 -7.73
CA GLU A 26 3.40 -12.90 -7.36
C GLU A 26 2.63 -14.23 -7.28
N ILE A 27 3.37 -15.35 -7.17
CA ILE A 27 2.83 -16.72 -7.14
C ILE A 27 1.80 -16.93 -6.02
N ASP A 28 1.87 -16.16 -4.93
CA ASP A 28 0.95 -16.22 -3.79
C ASP A 28 -0.23 -15.23 -3.88
N ASP A 29 -0.50 -14.68 -5.07
CA ASP A 29 -1.49 -13.63 -5.36
C ASP A 29 -1.25 -12.34 -4.58
N THR A 30 0.02 -11.95 -4.46
CA THR A 30 0.42 -10.78 -3.68
C THR A 30 1.28 -9.84 -4.51
N ILE A 31 1.39 -8.60 -4.05
CA ILE A 31 2.27 -7.60 -4.64
C ILE A 31 3.13 -7.04 -3.51
N THR A 32 4.45 -7.08 -3.70
CA THR A 32 5.42 -6.56 -2.73
C THR A 32 5.99 -5.23 -3.23
N VAL A 33 5.80 -4.17 -2.46
CA VAL A 33 6.44 -2.86 -2.67
C VAL A 33 7.58 -2.70 -1.68
N ARG A 34 8.77 -2.43 -2.19
CA ARG A 34 10.01 -2.22 -1.44
C ARG A 34 10.39 -0.75 -1.47
N GLU A 35 11.24 -0.34 -0.54
CA GLU A 35 11.88 0.98 -0.57
C GLU A 35 12.56 1.26 -1.91
N THR A 36 13.18 0.24 -2.52
CA THR A 36 13.86 0.36 -3.82
C THR A 36 12.93 0.75 -4.95
N ASP A 37 11.65 0.38 -4.89
CA ASP A 37 10.67 0.73 -5.92
C ASP A 37 10.24 2.20 -5.82
N LEU A 38 10.58 2.85 -4.70
CA LEU A 38 10.31 4.24 -4.41
C LEU A 38 11.58 5.10 -4.50
N SER A 39 12.73 4.56 -4.93
CA SER A 39 14.01 5.28 -4.89
C SER A 39 13.93 6.67 -5.52
N ASP A 40 13.32 6.76 -6.70
CA ASP A 40 13.22 8.02 -7.47
C ASP A 40 12.51 9.10 -6.67
N ILE A 41 11.36 8.76 -6.05
CA ILE A 41 10.59 9.74 -5.28
C ILE A 41 11.24 10.05 -3.93
N LEU A 42 11.98 9.11 -3.35
CA LEU A 42 12.66 9.29 -2.06
C LEU A 42 13.86 10.22 -2.23
N GLU A 43 14.58 10.12 -3.36
CA GLU A 43 15.64 11.05 -3.73
C GLU A 43 15.09 12.46 -3.96
N ASP A 44 13.99 12.60 -4.72
CA ASP A 44 13.32 13.89 -4.95
C ASP A 44 12.85 14.55 -3.65
N LEU A 45 12.34 13.75 -2.71
CA LEU A 45 11.89 14.20 -1.39
C LEU A 45 13.03 14.36 -0.38
N ARG A 46 14.27 14.02 -0.75
CA ARG A 46 15.46 14.02 0.11
C ARG A 46 15.29 13.18 1.38
N ILE A 47 14.66 12.02 1.26
CA ILE A 47 14.43 11.07 2.36
C ILE A 47 15.48 9.97 2.28
N SER A 48 16.46 10.00 3.17
CA SER A 48 17.56 9.01 3.20
C SER A 48 17.29 7.80 4.12
N ASN A 49 16.34 7.92 5.06
CA ASN A 49 15.97 6.83 5.97
C ASN A 49 14.46 6.61 5.92
N PHE A 50 14.00 6.01 4.82
CA PHE A 50 12.58 5.78 4.61
C PHE A 50 12.01 4.72 5.57
N ASP A 51 10.78 4.92 6.04
CA ASP A 51 10.06 3.98 6.89
C ASP A 51 8.56 4.00 6.54
N PHE A 52 8.03 2.88 6.05
CA PHE A 52 6.60 2.69 5.77
C PHE A 52 5.71 2.90 7.01
N ASN A 53 6.22 2.77 8.23
CA ASN A 53 5.49 3.08 9.46
C ASN A 53 5.29 4.60 9.67
N CYS A 54 6.11 5.43 9.02
CA CYS A 54 6.01 6.88 9.06
C CYS A 54 5.08 7.45 7.98
N VAL A 55 4.68 6.64 6.98
CA VAL A 55 3.74 7.06 5.93
C VAL A 55 2.32 7.16 6.50
N ALA A 56 1.85 8.39 6.66
CA ALA A 56 0.53 8.63 7.22
C ALA A 56 -0.56 8.08 6.29
N LYS A 57 -1.62 7.50 6.87
CA LYS A 57 -2.81 6.97 6.16
C LYS A 57 -2.57 5.79 5.21
N LEU A 58 -1.35 5.24 5.12
CA LEU A 58 -1.01 4.11 4.24
C LEU A 58 -2.04 2.98 4.23
N LYS A 59 -2.34 2.41 5.40
CA LYS A 59 -3.33 1.33 5.52
C LYS A 59 -4.71 1.75 5.00
N LYS A 60 -5.17 2.95 5.36
CA LYS A 60 -6.51 3.45 4.99
C LYS A 60 -6.60 3.65 3.48
N THR A 61 -5.58 4.23 2.87
CA THR A 61 -5.54 4.49 1.43
C THR A 61 -5.48 3.18 0.65
N LEU A 62 -4.60 2.24 1.03
CA LEU A 62 -4.52 0.94 0.36
C LEU A 62 -5.84 0.18 0.43
N SER A 63 -6.49 0.14 1.59
CA SER A 63 -7.82 -0.50 1.72
C SER A 63 -8.90 0.20 0.90
N PHE A 64 -8.83 1.53 0.74
CA PHE A 64 -9.76 2.27 -0.11
C PHE A 64 -9.58 1.92 -1.59
N GLU A 65 -8.34 1.71 -2.03
CA GLU A 65 -7.98 1.29 -3.39
C GLU A 65 -8.17 -0.23 -3.63
N GLY A 66 -8.77 -0.96 -2.67
CA GLY A 66 -9.01 -2.40 -2.79
C GLY A 66 -7.76 -3.26 -2.56
N TYR A 67 -6.80 -2.80 -1.76
CA TYR A 67 -5.62 -3.56 -1.37
C TYR A 67 -5.58 -3.80 0.15
N LYS A 68 -5.32 -5.05 0.53
CA LYS A 68 -5.12 -5.46 1.91
C LYS A 68 -3.65 -5.69 2.20
N ILE A 69 -3.10 -4.96 3.19
CA ILE A 69 -1.76 -5.22 3.71
C ILE A 69 -1.75 -6.57 4.43
N ILE A 70 -0.95 -7.51 3.92
CA ILE A 70 -0.73 -8.83 4.53
C ILE A 70 0.57 -8.90 5.32
N TYR A 71 1.57 -8.09 4.94
CA TYR A 71 2.81 -7.94 5.70
C TYR A 71 3.35 -6.52 5.55
N LYS A 72 3.94 -5.99 6.62
CA LYS A 72 4.56 -4.66 6.62
C LYS A 72 5.71 -4.61 7.60
N ASP A 73 6.83 -4.08 7.12
CA ASP A 73 7.97 -3.62 7.90
C ASP A 73 8.37 -2.22 7.39
N SER A 74 9.38 -1.61 8.00
CA SER A 74 9.93 -0.31 7.68
C SER A 74 10.30 -0.15 6.20
N LYS A 75 10.82 -1.21 5.55
CA LYS A 75 11.31 -1.14 4.16
C LYS A 75 10.50 -1.94 3.14
N VAL A 76 9.47 -2.65 3.59
CA VAL A 76 8.67 -3.54 2.74
C VAL A 76 7.20 -3.47 3.12
N VAL A 77 6.33 -3.33 2.13
CA VAL A 77 4.89 -3.49 2.26
C VAL A 77 4.43 -4.53 1.26
N LYS A 78 3.82 -5.60 1.77
CA LYS A 78 3.24 -6.66 0.96
C LYS A 78 1.73 -6.59 1.06
N VAL A 79 1.07 -6.56 -0.09
CA VAL A 79 -0.38 -6.43 -0.20
C VAL A 79 -0.97 -7.58 -1.00
N LYS A 80 -2.26 -7.81 -0.80
CA LYS A 80 -3.10 -8.66 -1.64
C LYS A 80 -4.26 -7.81 -2.14
N LYS A 81 -4.63 -7.94 -3.41
CA LYS A 81 -5.81 -7.28 -3.96
C LYS A 81 -7.04 -7.90 -3.29
N GLU A 82 -7.88 -7.08 -2.67
CA GLU A 82 -9.18 -7.52 -2.22
C GLU A 82 -10.04 -7.72 -3.46
N GLU A 83 -10.52 -8.94 -3.67
CA GLU A 83 -11.57 -9.18 -4.65
C GLU A 83 -12.74 -8.27 -4.27
N GLU A 84 -13.31 -7.56 -5.25
CA GLU A 84 -14.53 -6.77 -5.04
C GLU A 84 -15.58 -7.70 -4.43
N MET A 85 -15.75 -7.64 -3.11
CA MET A 85 -16.98 -8.11 -2.50
C MET A 85 -18.04 -7.18 -3.02
N ALA A 86 -18.74 -7.61 -4.07
CA ALA A 86 -19.98 -7.00 -4.50
C ALA A 86 -20.80 -6.74 -3.24
N ILE A 87 -21.06 -5.46 -2.95
CA ILE A 87 -21.93 -5.04 -1.86
C ILE A 87 -23.31 -5.63 -2.18
N GLY A 88 -23.60 -6.85 -1.72
CA GLY A 88 -24.79 -7.58 -2.13
C GLY A 88 -24.91 -9.05 -1.69
N GLU A 89 -23.82 -9.76 -1.40
CA GLU A 89 -23.95 -11.15 -0.92
C GLU A 89 -24.16 -11.22 0.59
N ILE A 90 -25.42 -11.06 1.00
CA ILE A 90 -25.88 -11.50 2.32
C ILE A 90 -25.77 -13.04 2.33
N PRO A 91 -25.02 -13.67 3.25
CA PRO A 91 -24.98 -15.11 3.33
C PRO A 91 -26.38 -15.62 3.69
N LEU A 92 -27.03 -16.31 2.75
CA LEU A 92 -28.22 -17.15 2.97
C LEU A 92 -27.84 -18.33 3.88
N LYS A 93 -27.61 -18.04 5.16
CA LYS A 93 -27.46 -19.05 6.22
C LYS A 93 -28.40 -18.82 7.40
N TYR A 94 -29.47 -18.08 7.17
CA TYR A 94 -30.62 -17.99 8.07
C TYR A 94 -31.90 -17.99 7.23
N CYS A 95 -32.27 -19.16 6.73
CA CYS A 95 -33.65 -19.53 6.43
C CYS A 95 -33.97 -20.80 7.23
#